data_AF-A0A1Y4M8F4-F1
#
_entry.id   AF-A0A1Y4M8F4-F1
#
_cell.length_a   1.000
_cell.length_b   1.000
_cell.length_c   1.000
_cell.angle_alpha   90.00
_cell.angle_beta   90.00
_cell.angle_gamma   90.00
#
_symmetry.space_group_name_H-M   'P 1'
#
loop_
_entity.id
_entity.type
_entity.pdbx_description
1 polymer ?
#
loop_
_entity_poly.entity_id
_entity_poly.type
_entity_poly.pdbx_seq_one_letter_code
_entity_poly.pdbx_strand_id
1 'polypeptide(L)' 'MRIIVRDGEHNLNIPFPTGLMVNGLTARVACAALRKKGVPITQKQMAGLMKAWRRFRRHYPKWTLVEVEGHEGEQVKITL' A
#
# COMPACT_ATOMS: atom_id res chain seq x y z
N MET A 1 -5.63 -3.50 3.66
CA MET A 1 -4.73 -2.40 3.99
C MET A 1 -5.54 -1.26 4.56
N ARG A 2 -5.08 -0.69 5.66
CA ARG A 2 -5.69 0.43 6.36
C ARG A 2 -4.59 1.34 6.88
N ILE A 3 -4.85 2.64 6.80
CA ILE A 3 -4.01 3.64 7.44
C ILE A 3 -4.85 4.22 8.57
N ILE A 4 -4.35 4.07 9.79
CA ILE A 4 -4.93 4.66 10.98
C ILE A 4 -3.98 5.78 11.38
N VAL A 5 -4.49 7.01 11.37
CA VAL A 5 -3.79 8.18 11.89
C VAL A 5 -4.57 8.64 13.11
N ARG A 6 -3.89 8.67 14.25
CA ARG A 6 -4.43 9.20 15.49
C ARG A 6 -3.62 10.42 15.88
N ASP A 7 -4.33 11.43 16.29
CA ASP A 7 -3.84 12.63 16.92
C ASP A 7 -4.79 12.92 18.09
N GLY A 8 -4.39 13.75 19.07
CA GLY A 8 -5.12 13.98 20.32
C GLY A 8 -6.61 14.28 20.14
N GLU A 9 -7.00 14.90 19.03
CA GLU A 9 -8.39 15.24 18.70
C GLU A 9 -9.00 14.41 17.55
N HIS A 10 -8.18 13.73 16.74
CA HIS A 10 -8.63 13.15 15.47
C HIS A 10 -8.22 11.68 15.33
N ASN A 11 -9.16 10.83 14.91
CA ASN A 11 -8.89 9.43 14.61
C ASN A 11 -9.35 9.11 13.18
N LEU A 12 -8.43 9.25 12.23
CA LEU A 12 -8.69 9.01 10.82
C LEU A 12 -8.38 7.56 10.47
N ASN A 13 -9.40 6.83 10.03
CA ASN A 13 -9.26 5.46 9.52
C ASN A 13 -9.55 5.43 8.02
N ILE A 14 -8.50 5.26 7.22
CA ILE A 14 -8.59 5.20 5.77
C ILE A 14 -8.52 3.73 5.32
N PRO A 15 -9.65 3.10 4.96
CA PRO A 15 -9.63 1.78 4.36
C PRO A 15 -9.11 1.86 2.92
N PHE A 16 -7.99 1.20 2.64
CA PHE A 16 -7.45 1.16 1.27
C PHE A 16 -8.07 -0.02 0.50
N PRO A 17 -8.79 0.22 -0.61
CA PRO A 17 -9.43 -0.82 -1.42
C PRO A 17 -8.38 -1.58 -2.24
N THR A 18 -7.59 -2.38 -1.55
CA THR A 18 -6.37 -2.99 -2.07
C THR A 18 -6.65 -4.01 -3.18
N GLY A 19 -7.86 -4.59 -3.22
CA GLY A 19 -8.30 -5.43 -4.34
C GLY A 19 -8.42 -4.65 -5.66
N LEU A 20 -8.83 -3.37 -5.60
CA LEU A 20 -8.89 -2.48 -6.75
C LEU A 20 -7.50 -1.93 -7.10
N MET A 21 -6.66 -1.66 -6.10
CA MET A 21 -5.33 -1.11 -6.32
C MET A 21 -4.29 -2.12 -6.84
N VAL A 22 -4.51 -3.42 -6.63
CA VAL A 22 -3.51 -4.46 -6.92
C VAL A 22 -4.06 -5.46 -7.94
N ASN A 23 -4.41 -4.96 -9.13
CA ASN A 23 -4.93 -5.75 -10.25
C ASN A 23 -4.16 -5.48 -11.55
N GLY A 24 -4.55 -6.15 -12.63
CA GLY A 24 -3.84 -6.03 -13.92
C GLY A 24 -3.95 -4.65 -14.56
N LEU A 25 -5.05 -3.93 -14.30
CA LEU A 25 -5.30 -2.59 -14.85
C LEU A 25 -4.44 -1.55 -14.14
N THR A 26 -4.42 -1.59 -12.80
CA THR A 26 -3.56 -0.73 -11.97
C THR A 26 -2.07 -1.04 -12.17
N ALA A 27 -1.70 -2.30 -12.44
CA ALA A 27 -0.35 -2.66 -12.86
C ALA A 27 0.07 -1.93 -14.16
N ARG A 28 -0.83 -1.82 -15.14
CA ARG A 28 -0.54 -1.11 -16.41
C ARG A 28 -0.37 0.39 -16.18
N VAL A 29 -1.26 1.00 -15.41
CA VAL A 29 -1.18 2.43 -15.06
C VAL A 29 0.10 2.74 -14.30
N ALA A 30 0.42 1.94 -13.27
CA ALA A 30 1.65 2.08 -12.49
C ALA A 30 2.91 1.90 -13.37
N CYS A 31 2.91 0.90 -14.25
CA CYS A 31 4.00 0.70 -15.20
C CYS A 31 4.17 1.89 -16.16
N ALA A 32 3.08 2.48 -16.66
CA ALA A 32 3.12 3.66 -17.52
C ALA A 32 3.66 4.88 -16.75
N ALA A 33 3.22 5.10 -15.51
CA ALA A 33 3.71 6.18 -14.67
C ALA A 33 5.21 6.05 -14.34
N LEU A 34 5.68 4.83 -14.04
CA LEU A 34 7.08 4.56 -13.76
C LEU A 34 7.97 4.72 -15.01
N ARG A 35 7.48 4.30 -16.18
CA ARG A 35 8.17 4.52 -17.45
C ARG A 35 8.36 6.01 -17.75
N LYS A 36 7.35 6.85 -17.46
CA LYS A 36 7.49 8.32 -17.58
C LYS A 36 8.57 8.90 -16.67
N LYS A 37 8.88 8.23 -15.55
CA LYS A 37 9.97 8.60 -14.62
C LYS A 37 11.32 7.96 -14.99
N GLY A 38 11.42 7.33 -16.16
CA GLY A 38 12.66 6.67 -16.61
C GLY A 38 12.96 5.34 -15.93
N VAL A 39 12.02 4.76 -15.18
CA VAL A 39 12.24 3.46 -14.54
C VAL A 39 12.03 2.33 -15.55
N PRO A 40 13.04 1.50 -15.84
CA PRO A 40 12.97 0.43 -16.83
C PRO A 40 12.21 -0.79 -16.25
N ILE A 41 10.90 -0.68 -16.16
CA ILE A 41 10.03 -1.76 -15.68
C ILE A 41 9.13 -2.30 -16.81
N THR A 42 9.06 -3.63 -16.91
CA THR A 42 8.16 -4.31 -17.84
C THR A 42 6.80 -4.57 -17.20
N GLN A 43 5.75 -4.67 -18.02
CA GLN A 43 4.43 -5.06 -17.53
C GLN A 43 4.42 -6.44 -16.86
N LYS A 44 5.25 -7.39 -17.34
CA LYS A 44 5.37 -8.72 -16.72
C LYS A 44 5.95 -8.62 -15.30
N GLN A 45 7.01 -7.84 -15.11
CA GLN A 45 7.59 -7.62 -13.78
C GLN A 45 6.59 -6.93 -12.84
N MET A 46 5.89 -5.90 -13.31
CA MET A 46 4.87 -5.22 -12.51
C MET A 46 3.70 -6.15 -12.16
N ALA A 47 3.22 -6.96 -13.10
CA ALA A 47 2.18 -7.95 -12.84
C ALA A 47 2.66 -9.03 -11.83
N GLY A 48 3.94 -9.41 -11.90
CA GLY A 48 4.60 -10.28 -10.93
C GLY A 48 4.60 -9.68 -9.53
N LEU A 49 5.02 -8.42 -9.40
CA LEU A 49 4.99 -7.67 -8.14
C LEU A 49 3.58 -7.62 -7.53
N MET A 50 2.57 -7.25 -8.34
CA MET A 50 1.18 -7.20 -7.89
C MET A 50 0.63 -8.59 -7.47
N LYS A 51 1.10 -9.68 -8.11
CA LYS A 51 0.75 -11.05 -7.69
C LYS A 51 1.42 -11.44 -6.38
N ALA A 52 2.71 -11.16 -6.23
CA ALA A 52 3.47 -11.42 -5.01
C ALA A 52 2.88 -10.65 -3.83
N TRP A 53 2.57 -9.37 -4.03
CA TRP A 53 1.92 -8.53 -3.03
C TRP A 53 0.56 -9.07 -2.58
N ARG A 54 -0.30 -9.47 -3.53
CA ARG A 54 -1.58 -10.13 -3.20
C ARG A 54 -1.39 -11.42 -2.41
N ARG A 55 -0.37 -12.22 -2.74
CA ARG A 55 -0.07 -13.47 -2.04
C ARG A 55 0.40 -13.20 -0.61
N PHE A 56 1.36 -12.29 -0.44
CA PHE A 56 1.87 -11.87 0.87
C PHE A 56 0.72 -11.40 1.78
N ARG A 57 -0.15 -10.52 1.27
CA ARG A 57 -1.30 -10.02 2.02
C ARG A 57 -2.30 -11.11 2.42
N ARG A 58 -2.53 -12.12 1.56
CA ARG A 58 -3.40 -13.25 1.95
C ARG A 58 -2.82 -14.03 3.13
N HIS A 59 -1.50 -14.15 3.19
CA HIS A 59 -0.84 -14.89 4.25
C HIS A 59 -0.72 -14.06 5.55
N TYR A 60 -0.56 -12.74 5.42
CA TYR A 60 -0.43 -11.82 6.56
C TYR A 60 -1.44 -10.65 6.50
N PRO A 61 -2.74 -10.91 6.69
CA PRO A 61 -3.81 -9.93 6.46
C PRO A 61 -3.88 -8.77 7.48
N LYS A 62 -3.13 -8.85 8.59
CA LYS A 62 -3.06 -7.81 9.63
C LYS A 62 -1.62 -7.39 9.93
N TRP A 63 -0.70 -7.61 8.99
CA TRP A 63 0.69 -7.24 9.18
C TRP A 63 0.84 -5.73 9.30
N THR A 64 1.49 -5.28 10.38
CA THR A 64 1.84 -3.86 10.55
C THR A 64 3.06 -3.58 9.70
N LEU A 65 2.89 -2.75 8.67
CA LEU A 65 4.00 -2.32 7.81
C LEU A 65 4.81 -1.22 8.47
N VAL A 66 4.11 -0.27 9.09
CA VAL A 66 4.69 0.91 9.72
C VAL A 66 3.85 1.24 10.93
N GLU A 67 4.52 1.49 12.04
CA GLU A 67 3.94 2.03 13.26
C GLU A 67 4.91 3.08 13.75
N VAL A 68 4.47 4.34 13.73
CA VAL A 68 5.25 5.49 14.19
C VAL A 68 4.45 6.16 15.29
N GLU A 69 5.11 6.43 16.39
CA GLU A 69 4.57 7.22 17.50
C GLU A 69 5.38 8.51 17.61
N GLY A 70 4.68 9.63 17.56
CA GLY A 70 5.21 10.96 17.78
C GLY A 70 5.33 11.26 19.26
N HIS A 71 6.16 12.25 19.59
CA HIS A 71 6.43 12.65 20.97
C HIS A 71 5.19 13.19 21.71
N GLU A 72 4.22 13.74 20.98
CA GLU A 72 2.99 14.33 21.52
C GLU A 72 1.79 13.36 21.55
N GLY A 73 2.02 12.07 21.26
CA GLY A 73 0.96 11.04 21.26
C GLY A 73 0.29 10.81 19.89
N GLU A 74 0.78 11.47 18.85
CA GLU A 74 0.43 11.17 17.46
C GLU A 74 0.81 9.73 17.11
N GLN A 75 -0.07 8.97 16.46
CA GLN A 75 0.22 7.60 16.02
C GLN A 75 -0.17 7.42 14.57
N VAL A 76 0.79 7.00 13.74
CA VAL A 76 0.55 6.58 12.36
C VAL A 76 0.78 5.08 12.27
N LYS A 77 -0.31 4.33 12.05
CA LYS A 77 -0.28 2.88 11.88
C LYS A 77 -0.77 2.48 10.50
N ILE A 78 0.11 1.85 9.72
CA ILE A 78 -0.21 1.28 8.41
C ILE A 78 -0.24 -0.24 8.56
N THR A 79 -1.41 -0.82 8.33
CA THR A 79 -1.64 -2.28 8.38
C THR A 79 -2.09 -2.79 7.01
N LEU A 80 -1.70 -4.01 6.65
CA LEU A 80 -2.01 -4.66 5.37
C LEU A 80 -3.46 -5.08 5.12
#